data_AF-A0AAE1P6J2-F1
#
_entry.id   AF-A0AAE1P6J2-F1
#
_cell.length_a   1.000
_cell.length_b   1.000
_cell.length_c   1.000
_cell.angle_alpha   90.00
_cell.angle_beta   90.00
_cell.angle_gamma   90.00
#
_symmetry.space_group_name_H-M   'P 1'
#
loop_
_entity.id
_entity.type
_entity.pdbx_description
1 polymer ?
#
loop_
_entity_poly.entity_id
_entity_poly.type
_entity_poly.pdbx_seq_one_letter_code
_entity_poly.pdbx_strand_id
1 'polypeptide(L)'
;MLSSTVIKAAARLTPLVGLRCLPQLLNNVKCYGPTQLSPQQQQQHQQQHTCMRLYCSSEGICIYTRTGDKGVTTLFTGERLPKDTQFFNALGSTDELSAHLGLAKEYAQEKKHEYADQLERIQCILQDISSLLATPRTQKYTGNPEREKRILERLSFNPRHINELEGWIDDYTTRLPPLTNFILPGGGRVSASLHVARTVCRRAERTVVPLAAQGLVDEQVMVYINRLSDYLFTVARYATLLDGKKETIYIRPKPHHQQQRTPIQYSETQEVV
;
A
#
# COMPACT_ATOMS: atom_id res chain seq x y z
N MET A 1 -39.74 14.39 9.60
CA MET A 1 -40.13 14.19 8.20
C MET A 1 -38.92 13.66 7.44
N LEU A 2 -38.89 12.35 7.20
CA LEU A 2 -37.89 11.65 6.40
C LEU A 2 -38.66 10.86 5.34
N SER A 3 -38.28 11.05 4.07
CA SER A 3 -39.05 10.66 2.89
C SER A 3 -39.03 9.14 2.64
N SER A 4 -40.18 8.62 2.22
CA SER A 4 -40.58 7.21 2.19
C SER A 4 -40.24 6.50 0.88
N THR A 5 -38.97 6.19 0.61
CA THR A 5 -38.59 5.49 -0.64
C THR A 5 -37.76 4.22 -0.46
N VAL A 6 -37.44 3.80 0.76
CA VAL A 6 -36.62 2.58 0.99
C VAL A 6 -37.45 1.33 1.34
N ILE A 7 -38.78 1.44 1.44
CA ILE A 7 -39.65 0.31 1.84
C ILE A 7 -40.73 0.11 0.78
N LYS A 8 -40.40 -0.46 -0.39
CA LYS A 8 -41.43 -1.05 -1.32
C LYS A 8 -40.92 -1.92 -2.49
N ALA A 9 -39.78 -2.59 -2.39
CA ALA A 9 -39.37 -3.58 -3.42
C ALA A 9 -38.87 -4.92 -2.83
N ALA A 10 -39.31 -5.27 -1.61
CA ALA A 10 -39.07 -6.56 -0.99
C ALA A 10 -40.40 -7.28 -0.74
N ALA A 11 -41.13 -7.59 -1.82
CA ALA A 11 -42.21 -8.58 -1.82
C ALA A 11 -42.79 -8.70 -3.23
N ARG A 12 -42.29 -9.66 -4.01
CA ARG A 12 -43.09 -10.53 -4.88
C ARG A 12 -42.19 -11.48 -5.68
N LEU A 13 -42.41 -12.77 -5.46
CA LEU A 13 -42.30 -13.88 -6.40
C LEU A 13 -40.92 -14.52 -6.60
N THR A 14 -40.59 -15.44 -5.69
CA THR A 14 -40.26 -16.82 -6.09
C THR A 14 -41.58 -17.63 -6.21
N PRO A 15 -41.67 -18.78 -6.93
CA PRO A 15 -40.56 -19.71 -7.23
C PRO A 15 -40.60 -20.38 -8.64
N LEU A 16 -39.61 -21.27 -8.87
CA LEU A 16 -39.56 -22.38 -9.84
C LEU A 16 -39.39 -22.07 -11.35
N VAL A 17 -38.16 -22.17 -11.85
CA VAL A 17 -37.75 -23.24 -12.80
C VAL A 17 -36.28 -23.55 -12.53
N GLY A 18 -36.02 -24.78 -12.10
CA GLY A 18 -34.66 -25.30 -12.03
C GLY A 18 -34.14 -25.58 -13.44
N LEU A 19 -32.92 -25.13 -13.73
CA LEU A 19 -32.02 -25.81 -14.65
C LEU A 19 -30.61 -25.64 -14.10
N ARG A 20 -30.08 -26.79 -13.67
CA ARG A 20 -28.73 -26.98 -13.16
C ARG A 20 -27.72 -26.58 -14.24
N CYS A 21 -26.72 -25.79 -13.87
CA CYS A 21 -25.39 -25.88 -14.47
C CYS A 21 -24.38 -25.87 -13.34
N LEU A 22 -23.96 -27.07 -12.94
CA LEU A 22 -22.81 -27.31 -12.08
C LEU A 22 -21.51 -26.94 -12.83
N PRO A 23 -20.42 -26.64 -12.11
CA PRO A 23 -19.18 -26.15 -12.64
C PRO A 23 -18.29 -27.32 -13.07
N GLN A 24 -18.18 -27.54 -14.37
CA GLN A 24 -17.12 -28.35 -14.94
C GLN A 24 -16.72 -27.67 -16.24
N LEU A 25 -15.59 -26.95 -16.22
CA LEU A 25 -14.67 -26.74 -17.35
C LEU A 25 -13.47 -25.89 -16.85
N LEU A 26 -12.86 -26.32 -15.74
CA LEU A 26 -11.44 -26.08 -15.49
C LEU A 26 -10.72 -27.38 -15.84
N ASN A 27 -10.47 -27.60 -17.13
CA ASN A 27 -9.38 -28.44 -17.60
C ASN A 27 -9.20 -28.30 -19.10
N ASN A 28 -7.93 -28.22 -19.50
CA ASN A 28 -7.39 -28.11 -20.86
C ASN A 28 -7.20 -26.69 -21.41
N VAL A 29 -6.29 -25.93 -20.80
CA VAL A 29 -5.53 -24.92 -21.55
C VAL A 29 -4.47 -25.67 -22.37
N LYS A 30 -4.73 -25.85 -23.67
CA LYS A 30 -3.67 -26.13 -24.64
C LYS A 30 -3.31 -24.79 -25.31
N CYS A 31 -2.09 -24.33 -25.09
CA CYS A 31 -1.53 -23.21 -25.84
C CYS A 31 -1.31 -23.66 -27.28
N TYR A 32 -2.10 -23.15 -28.23
CA TYR A 32 -1.84 -23.32 -29.65
C TYR A 32 -1.14 -22.06 -30.16
N GLY A 33 0.01 -22.27 -30.85
CA GLY A 33 0.70 -21.24 -31.61
C GLY A 33 -0.12 -20.75 -32.82
N PRO A 34 0.43 -19.83 -33.64
CA PRO A 34 -0.34 -19.07 -34.61
C PRO A 34 -0.71 -19.93 -35.83
N THR A 35 -1.81 -20.66 -35.72
CA THR A 35 -2.40 -21.38 -36.85
C THR A 35 -3.92 -21.28 -36.80
N GLN A 36 -4.47 -20.86 -37.94
CA GLN A 36 -5.84 -20.45 -38.25
C GLN A 36 -6.95 -21.11 -37.41
N LEU A 37 -7.57 -20.32 -36.53
CA LEU A 37 -8.78 -20.68 -35.79
C LEU A 37 -9.94 -20.96 -36.76
N SER A 38 -10.67 -22.05 -36.55
CA SER A 38 -11.85 -22.39 -37.35
C SER A 38 -13.00 -21.38 -37.14
N PRO A 39 -13.96 -21.25 -38.07
CA PRO A 39 -15.07 -20.30 -37.95
C PRO A 39 -15.88 -20.45 -36.65
N GLN A 40 -16.03 -21.68 -36.15
CA GLN A 40 -16.71 -21.97 -34.87
C GLN A 40 -15.88 -21.52 -33.65
N GLN A 41 -14.56 -21.63 -33.70
CA GLN A 41 -13.66 -21.14 -32.64
C GLN A 41 -13.59 -19.61 -32.62
N GLN A 42 -13.62 -18.96 -33.80
CA GLN A 42 -13.75 -17.51 -33.91
C GLN A 42 -15.08 -17.03 -33.33
N GLN A 43 -16.18 -17.75 -33.58
CA GLN A 43 -17.50 -17.42 -33.04
C GLN A 43 -17.58 -17.58 -31.51
N GLN A 44 -16.93 -18.60 -30.94
CA GLN A 44 -16.78 -18.75 -29.49
C GLN A 44 -15.89 -17.67 -28.86
N HIS A 45 -14.77 -17.33 -29.50
CA HIS A 45 -13.91 -16.22 -29.04
C HIS A 45 -14.68 -14.90 -29.11
N GLN A 46 -15.42 -14.65 -30.19
CA GLN A 46 -16.24 -13.46 -30.36
C GLN A 46 -17.40 -13.44 -29.36
N GLN A 47 -18.06 -14.57 -29.08
CA GLN A 47 -19.10 -14.68 -28.05
C GLN A 47 -18.55 -14.49 -26.63
N GLN A 48 -17.35 -14.96 -26.30
CA GLN A 48 -16.71 -14.70 -25.00
C GLN A 48 -16.34 -13.23 -24.81
N HIS A 49 -15.79 -12.58 -25.85
CA HIS A 49 -15.53 -11.14 -25.85
C HIS A 49 -16.82 -10.30 -25.87
N THR A 50 -17.92 -10.84 -26.39
CA THR A 50 -19.24 -10.20 -26.40
C THR A 50 -19.98 -10.40 -25.07
N CYS A 51 -19.80 -11.54 -24.39
CA CYS A 51 -20.35 -11.82 -23.07
C CYS A 51 -19.80 -10.84 -22.01
N MET A 52 -18.51 -10.49 -22.10
CA MET A 52 -17.91 -9.47 -21.22
C MET A 52 -18.39 -8.04 -21.56
N ARG A 53 -18.82 -7.77 -22.81
CA ARG A 53 -19.44 -6.49 -23.20
C ARG A 53 -20.84 -6.29 -22.61
N LEU A 54 -21.56 -7.36 -22.29
CA LEU A 54 -22.96 -7.28 -21.84
C LEU A 54 -23.11 -6.97 -20.34
N TYR A 55 -22.04 -7.03 -19.54
CA TYR A 55 -22.10 -6.75 -18.09
C TYR A 55 -21.78 -5.29 -17.70
N CYS A 56 -21.22 -4.45 -18.59
CA CYS A 56 -21.27 -2.99 -18.43
C CYS A 56 -22.51 -2.48 -19.15
N SER A 57 -23.69 -2.76 -18.60
CA SER A 57 -24.96 -2.21 -19.06
C SER A 57 -25.07 -0.73 -18.74
N SER A 58 -25.96 -0.03 -19.45
CA SER A 58 -26.24 1.41 -19.41
C SER A 58 -26.66 2.00 -18.06
N GLU A 59 -26.61 1.23 -16.96
CA GLU A 59 -26.89 1.67 -15.59
C GLU A 59 -25.86 1.18 -14.56
N GLY A 60 -24.75 0.56 -14.99
CA GLY A 60 -23.68 0.06 -14.11
C GLY A 60 -22.42 0.93 -14.15
N ILE A 61 -21.80 1.18 -12.99
CA ILE A 61 -20.46 1.77 -12.91
C ILE A 61 -19.47 0.79 -13.54
N CYS A 62 -18.99 1.09 -14.74
CA CYS A 62 -17.94 0.31 -15.40
C CYS A 62 -16.58 0.69 -14.81
N ILE A 63 -15.94 -0.23 -14.08
CA ILE A 63 -14.64 0.02 -13.42
C ILE A 63 -13.54 0.29 -14.46
N TYR A 64 -13.56 -0.38 -15.60
CA TYR A 64 -12.58 -0.20 -16.67
C TYR A 64 -13.17 0.64 -17.82
N THR A 65 -12.49 1.73 -18.17
CA THR A 65 -12.94 2.65 -19.25
C THR A 65 -12.11 2.54 -20.53
N ARG A 66 -10.97 1.83 -20.49
CA ARG A 66 -9.99 1.68 -21.57
C ARG A 66 -9.32 2.99 -22.03
N THR A 67 -9.63 4.13 -21.39
CA THR A 67 -9.05 5.43 -21.75
C THR A 67 -7.55 5.51 -21.49
N GLY A 68 -7.01 4.61 -20.65
CA GLY A 68 -5.60 4.52 -20.30
C GLY A 68 -4.80 3.43 -21.01
N ASP A 69 -5.35 2.76 -22.02
CA ASP A 69 -4.68 1.66 -22.74
C ASP A 69 -3.46 2.14 -23.53
N LYS A 70 -3.43 3.43 -23.91
CA LYS A 70 -2.28 4.06 -24.57
C LYS A 70 -1.21 4.57 -23.59
N GLY A 71 -1.25 4.13 -22.34
CA GLY A 71 -0.25 4.52 -21.33
C GLY A 71 -0.41 5.94 -20.79
N VAL A 72 -1.56 6.59 -20.96
CA VAL A 72 -1.86 7.93 -20.45
C VAL A 72 -3.01 7.89 -19.45
N THR A 73 -3.09 8.83 -18.52
CA THR A 73 -4.23 8.98 -17.61
C THR A 73 -4.35 10.44 -17.16
N THR A 74 -5.40 10.78 -16.40
CA THR A 74 -5.76 12.18 -16.12
C THR A 74 -5.61 12.51 -14.63
N LEU A 75 -5.02 13.65 -14.32
CA LEU A 75 -4.99 14.24 -12.98
C LEU A 75 -6.35 14.80 -12.58
N PHE A 76 -6.55 15.17 -11.30
CA PHE A 76 -7.81 15.80 -10.86
C PHE A 76 -8.00 17.20 -11.45
N THR A 77 -6.94 17.84 -11.93
CA THR A 77 -6.98 19.08 -12.70
C THR A 77 -7.59 18.90 -14.10
N GLY A 78 -7.75 17.66 -14.57
CA GLY A 78 -8.16 17.36 -15.95
C GLY A 78 -6.99 17.24 -16.93
N GLU A 79 -5.76 17.51 -16.49
CA GLU A 79 -4.56 17.36 -17.31
C GLU A 79 -4.26 15.88 -17.60
N ARG A 80 -4.01 15.54 -18.87
CA ARG A 80 -3.76 14.17 -19.31
C ARG A 80 -2.29 13.93 -19.57
N LEU A 81 -1.69 13.04 -18.79
CA LEU A 81 -0.24 12.81 -18.75
C LEU A 81 0.10 11.32 -18.96
N PRO A 82 1.30 10.99 -19.46
CA PRO A 82 1.84 9.64 -19.43
C PRO A 82 1.85 9.03 -18.01
N LYS A 83 1.56 7.73 -17.90
CA LYS A 83 1.47 7.01 -16.61
C LYS A 83 2.79 6.87 -15.86
N ASP A 84 3.92 7.09 -16.54
CA ASP A 84 5.28 7.04 -15.98
C ASP A 84 5.78 8.41 -15.48
N THR A 85 4.94 9.46 -15.53
CA THR A 85 5.27 10.78 -14.97
C THR A 85 5.43 10.74 -13.45
N GLN A 86 6.15 11.75 -12.92
CA GLN A 86 6.45 11.86 -11.48
C GLN A 86 5.19 11.80 -10.61
N PHE A 87 4.08 12.42 -11.05
CA PHE A 87 2.81 12.39 -10.31
C PHE A 87 2.25 10.98 -10.14
N PHE A 88 2.20 10.18 -11.21
CA PHE A 88 1.65 8.83 -11.11
C PHE A 88 2.61 7.84 -10.42
N ASN A 89 3.92 8.07 -10.51
CA ASN A 89 4.87 7.32 -9.68
C ASN A 89 4.68 7.62 -8.18
N ALA A 90 4.42 8.88 -7.82
CA ALA A 90 4.11 9.27 -6.44
C ALA A 90 2.76 8.71 -5.98
N LEU A 91 1.71 8.85 -6.79
CA LEU A 91 0.38 8.28 -6.51
C LEU A 91 0.43 6.76 -6.33
N GLY A 92 1.05 6.05 -7.27
CA GLY A 92 1.16 4.59 -7.22
C GLY A 92 1.99 4.10 -6.02
N SER A 93 3.07 4.80 -5.66
CA SER A 93 3.87 4.42 -4.48
C SER A 93 3.12 4.67 -3.17
N THR A 94 2.32 5.73 -3.09
CA THR A 94 1.47 6.03 -1.93
C THR A 94 0.31 5.03 -1.79
N ASP A 95 -0.30 4.64 -2.92
CA ASP A 95 -1.33 3.60 -2.95
C ASP A 95 -0.77 2.23 -2.53
N GLU A 96 0.40 1.87 -3.03
CA GLU A 96 1.11 0.65 -2.63
C GLU A 96 1.45 0.64 -1.12
N LEU A 97 1.87 1.79 -0.58
CA LEU A 97 2.05 1.93 0.88
C LEU A 97 0.73 1.68 1.62
N SER A 98 -0.37 2.30 1.18
CA SER A 98 -1.69 2.12 1.79
C SER A 98 -2.14 0.66 1.78
N ALA A 99 -1.90 -0.07 0.68
CA ALA A 99 -2.19 -1.50 0.59
C ALA A 99 -1.36 -2.34 1.58
N HIS A 100 -0.06 -2.04 1.74
CA HIS A 100 0.78 -2.69 2.74
C HIS A 100 0.37 -2.37 4.17
N LEU A 101 -0.09 -1.16 4.45
CA LEU A 101 -0.67 -0.81 5.75
C LEU A 101 -1.96 -1.58 6.03
N GLY A 102 -2.81 -1.77 5.01
CA GLY A 102 -3.99 -2.63 5.11
C GLY A 102 -3.63 -4.06 5.53
N LEU A 103 -2.64 -4.66 4.88
CA LEU A 103 -2.16 -6.00 5.27
C LEU A 103 -1.58 -6.03 6.70
N ALA A 104 -0.80 -5.01 7.08
CA ALA A 104 -0.26 -4.92 8.43
C ALA A 104 -1.36 -4.74 9.49
N LYS A 105 -2.43 -4.01 9.14
CA LYS A 105 -3.62 -3.82 9.98
C LYS A 105 -4.33 -5.14 10.24
N GLU A 106 -4.60 -5.94 9.21
CA GLU A 106 -5.26 -7.25 9.38
C GLU A 106 -4.49 -8.14 10.36
N TYR A 107 -3.17 -8.25 10.20
CA TYR A 107 -2.33 -9.01 11.15
C TYR A 107 -2.34 -8.41 12.57
N ALA A 108 -2.36 -7.08 12.71
CA ALA A 108 -2.44 -6.42 14.00
C ALA A 108 -3.79 -6.66 14.68
N GLN A 109 -4.90 -6.66 13.92
CA GLN A 109 -6.25 -6.92 14.42
C GLN A 109 -6.42 -8.37 14.87
N GLU A 110 -5.92 -9.35 14.09
CA GLU A 110 -5.89 -10.76 14.49
C GLU A 110 -5.20 -10.95 15.86
N LYS A 111 -4.16 -10.16 16.12
CA LYS A 111 -3.40 -10.14 17.38
C LYS A 111 -3.96 -9.19 18.44
N LYS A 112 -5.00 -8.42 18.13
CA LYS A 112 -5.62 -7.41 19.01
C LYS A 112 -4.61 -6.36 19.50
N HIS A 113 -3.67 -5.94 18.65
CA HIS A 113 -2.74 -4.88 18.98
C HIS A 113 -3.44 -3.51 18.99
N GLU A 114 -3.17 -2.69 20.00
CA GLU A 114 -3.89 -1.43 20.26
C GLU A 114 -3.75 -0.36 19.16
N TYR A 115 -2.68 -0.44 18.34
CA TYR A 115 -2.41 0.53 17.28
C TYR A 115 -3.10 0.19 15.95
N ALA A 116 -3.91 -0.87 15.88
CA ALA A 116 -4.56 -1.28 14.63
C ALA A 116 -5.42 -0.15 14.01
N ASP A 117 -6.18 0.58 14.85
CA ASP A 117 -7.02 1.70 14.40
C ASP A 117 -6.17 2.90 13.93
N GLN A 118 -4.95 3.04 14.44
CA GLN A 118 -4.01 4.07 13.96
C GLN A 118 -3.55 3.77 12.53
N LEU A 119 -3.35 2.50 12.18
CA LEU A 119 -3.00 2.10 10.80
C LEU A 119 -4.13 2.45 9.82
N GLU A 120 -5.39 2.23 10.20
CA GLU A 120 -6.55 2.63 9.40
C GLU A 120 -6.63 4.15 9.24
N ARG A 121 -6.43 4.89 10.33
CA ARG A 121 -6.37 6.36 10.29
C ARG A 121 -5.28 6.86 9.35
N ILE A 122 -4.10 6.22 9.35
CA ILE A 122 -3.01 6.55 8.43
C ILE A 122 -3.43 6.26 6.98
N GLN A 123 -4.14 5.16 6.69
CA GLN A 123 -4.64 4.88 5.33
C GLN A 123 -5.57 6.01 4.83
N CYS A 124 -6.44 6.54 5.69
CA CYS A 124 -7.27 7.71 5.35
C CYS A 124 -6.43 8.95 5.04
N ILE A 125 -5.40 9.23 5.84
CA ILE A 125 -4.51 10.37 5.60
C ILE A 125 -3.69 10.19 4.29
N LEU A 126 -3.29 8.96 3.96
CA LEU A 126 -2.64 8.67 2.67
C LEU A 126 -3.59 8.90 1.48
N GLN A 127 -4.90 8.71 1.66
CA GLN A 127 -5.91 9.05 0.65
C GLN A 127 -6.01 10.58 0.43
N ASP A 128 -5.93 11.36 1.51
CA ASP A 128 -5.86 12.82 1.44
C ASP A 128 -4.57 13.26 0.72
N ILE A 129 -3.43 12.66 1.07
CA ILE A 129 -2.15 12.90 0.39
C ILE A 129 -2.23 12.55 -1.10
N SER A 130 -2.88 11.45 -1.45
CA SER A 130 -3.09 11.04 -2.84
C SER A 130 -3.92 12.08 -3.59
N SER A 131 -4.93 12.67 -2.94
CA SER A 131 -5.73 13.74 -3.54
C SER A 131 -4.91 15.01 -3.78
N LEU A 132 -3.97 15.33 -2.89
CA LEU A 132 -3.02 16.44 -3.06
C LEU A 132 -2.03 16.17 -4.21
N LEU A 133 -1.46 14.96 -4.28
CA LEU A 133 -0.54 14.56 -5.35
C LEU A 133 -1.23 14.56 -6.73
N ALA A 134 -2.52 14.24 -6.78
CA ALA A 134 -3.33 14.29 -7.99
C ALA A 134 -3.75 15.71 -8.40
N THR A 135 -3.49 16.73 -7.56
CA THR A 135 -3.90 18.12 -7.78
C THR A 135 -2.69 19.07 -7.63
N PRO A 136 -1.77 19.11 -8.61
CA PRO A 136 -0.50 19.82 -8.48
C PRO A 136 -0.70 21.32 -8.34
N ARG A 137 -0.07 21.97 -7.37
CA ARG A 137 -0.12 23.42 -7.11
C ARG A 137 0.51 24.21 -8.27
N THR A 138 -0.29 24.54 -9.28
CA THR A 138 0.17 25.37 -10.41
C THR A 138 -0.18 26.84 -10.20
N GLN A 139 0.72 27.75 -10.58
CA GLN A 139 0.63 29.18 -10.25
C GLN A 139 -0.56 29.94 -10.88
N LYS A 140 -1.32 29.37 -11.81
CA LYS A 140 -2.21 30.14 -12.71
C LYS A 140 -3.63 29.60 -12.78
N TYR A 141 -4.24 29.28 -11.64
CA TYR A 141 -5.60 28.76 -11.69
C TYR A 141 -6.62 29.79 -12.18
N THR A 142 -6.47 31.08 -11.83
CA THR A 142 -7.61 32.00 -12.01
C THR A 142 -7.29 33.48 -12.24
N GLY A 143 -6.04 33.95 -12.05
CA GLY A 143 -5.69 35.37 -12.19
C GLY A 143 -6.35 36.29 -11.15
N ASN A 144 -7.07 35.72 -10.17
CA ASN A 144 -7.70 36.41 -9.06
C ASN A 144 -6.95 36.00 -7.77
N PRO A 145 -6.24 36.93 -7.11
CA PRO A 145 -5.41 36.62 -5.94
C PRO A 145 -6.16 35.98 -4.76
N GLU A 146 -7.39 36.40 -4.48
CA GLU A 146 -8.19 35.82 -3.40
C GLU A 146 -8.63 34.38 -3.70
N ARG A 147 -8.98 34.12 -4.95
CA ARG A 147 -9.38 32.78 -5.40
C ARG A 147 -8.18 31.84 -5.41
N GLU A 148 -7.01 32.31 -5.80
CA GLU A 148 -5.76 31.56 -5.72
C GLU A 148 -5.38 31.22 -4.29
N LYS A 149 -5.48 32.19 -3.36
CA LYS A 149 -5.26 31.93 -1.93
C LYS A 149 -6.18 30.83 -1.40
N ARG A 150 -7.48 30.88 -1.69
CA ARG A 150 -8.44 29.84 -1.26
C ARG A 150 -8.13 28.46 -1.86
N ILE A 151 -7.62 28.39 -3.09
CA ILE A 151 -7.21 27.13 -3.71
C ILE A 151 -5.98 26.57 -2.98
N LEU A 152 -4.97 27.40 -2.73
CA LEU A 152 -3.76 26.98 -2.01
C LEU A 152 -4.07 26.49 -0.60
N GLU A 153 -4.98 27.15 0.13
CA GLU A 153 -5.46 26.70 1.44
C GLU A 153 -6.10 25.30 1.38
N ARG A 154 -6.89 25.00 0.34
CA ARG A 154 -7.48 23.66 0.14
C ARG A 154 -6.46 22.60 -0.27
N LEU A 155 -5.40 23.01 -0.94
CA LEU A 155 -4.28 22.15 -1.33
C LEU A 155 -3.22 22.05 -0.23
N SER A 156 -3.50 22.56 0.98
CA SER A 156 -2.59 22.50 2.13
C SER A 156 -2.79 21.25 2.96
N PHE A 157 -1.68 20.65 3.36
CA PHE A 157 -1.71 19.49 4.25
C PHE A 157 -1.80 19.95 5.71
N ASN A 158 -2.64 19.28 6.50
CA ASN A 158 -2.85 19.67 7.89
C ASN A 158 -1.68 19.18 8.78
N PRO A 159 -0.87 20.08 9.39
CA PRO A 159 0.29 19.70 10.19
C PRO A 159 -0.06 18.92 11.47
N ARG A 160 -1.32 18.95 11.92
CA ARG A 160 -1.76 18.18 13.10
C ARG A 160 -1.47 16.68 12.95
N HIS A 161 -1.53 16.15 11.73
CA HIS A 161 -1.25 14.73 11.48
C HIS A 161 0.21 14.36 11.74
N ILE A 162 1.14 15.31 11.54
CA ILE A 162 2.56 15.11 11.86
C ILE A 162 2.74 15.02 13.38
N ASN A 163 2.16 15.99 14.11
CA ASN A 163 2.22 16.01 15.58
C ASN A 163 1.56 14.75 16.19
N GLU A 164 0.52 14.23 15.56
CA GLU A 164 -0.14 12.99 15.98
C GLU A 164 0.78 11.77 15.84
N LEU A 165 1.50 11.64 14.71
CA LEU A 165 2.53 10.61 14.55
C LEU A 165 3.65 10.74 15.59
N GLU A 166 4.14 11.95 15.83
CA GLU A 166 5.19 12.21 16.82
C GLU A 166 4.74 11.81 18.23
N GLY A 167 3.51 12.17 18.62
CA GLY A 167 2.94 11.76 19.90
C GLY A 167 2.83 10.24 20.06
N TRP A 168 2.43 9.51 19.01
CA TRP A 168 2.42 8.04 19.05
C TRP A 168 3.81 7.43 19.10
N ILE A 169 4.77 7.99 18.36
CA ILE A 169 6.18 7.55 18.39
C ILE A 169 6.74 7.69 19.81
N ASP A 170 6.54 8.85 20.44
CA ASP A 170 7.04 9.13 21.79
C ASP A 170 6.44 8.14 22.79
N ASP A 171 5.11 7.97 22.76
CA ASP A 171 4.39 7.04 23.63
C ASP A 171 4.91 5.60 23.52
N TYR A 172 4.97 5.04 22.31
CA TYR A 172 5.48 3.67 22.13
C TYR A 172 6.97 3.53 22.46
N THR A 173 7.76 4.57 22.21
CA THR A 173 9.19 4.58 22.56
C THR A 173 9.39 4.42 24.07
N THR A 174 8.53 5.04 24.91
CA THR A 174 8.62 4.89 26.38
C THR A 174 8.39 3.46 26.87
N ARG A 175 7.65 2.65 26.09
CA ARG A 175 7.30 1.26 26.43
C ARG A 175 8.28 0.24 25.87
N LEU A 176 9.21 0.68 25.03
CA LEU A 176 10.18 -0.18 24.34
C LEU A 176 11.49 -0.29 25.12
N PRO A 177 12.17 -1.45 25.07
CA PRO A 177 13.54 -1.52 25.53
C PRO A 177 14.45 -0.62 24.66
N PRO A 178 15.49 0.01 25.25
CA PRO A 178 16.42 0.86 24.52
C PRO A 178 17.02 0.16 23.30
N LEU A 179 17.06 0.86 22.16
CA LEU A 179 17.67 0.35 20.95
C LEU A 179 19.19 0.62 20.98
N THR A 180 19.98 -0.40 21.27
CA THR A 180 21.44 -0.29 21.36
C THR A 180 22.16 -0.76 20.10
N ASN A 181 21.50 -1.58 19.27
CA ASN A 181 22.07 -2.19 18.07
C ASN A 181 21.10 -2.10 16.90
N PHE A 182 21.63 -2.18 15.67
CA PHE A 182 20.77 -2.38 14.50
C PHE A 182 20.02 -3.71 14.60
N ILE A 183 18.73 -3.68 14.25
CA ILE A 183 17.87 -4.86 14.21
C ILE A 183 17.58 -5.24 12.75
N LEU A 184 17.52 -6.55 12.50
CA LEU A 184 17.04 -7.09 11.24
C LEU A 184 15.51 -7.01 11.17
N PRO A 185 14.94 -6.56 10.05
CA PRO A 185 13.50 -6.59 9.84
C PRO A 185 12.92 -8.00 10.03
N GLY A 186 12.09 -8.20 11.05
CA GLY A 186 11.62 -9.53 11.42
C GLY A 186 10.73 -9.50 12.65
N GLY A 187 10.87 -10.46 13.56
CA GLY A 187 10.20 -10.39 14.86
C GLY A 187 8.70 -10.75 14.86
N GLY A 188 8.22 -11.47 13.84
CA GLY A 188 6.84 -11.96 13.71
C GLY A 188 6.13 -11.47 12.45
N ARG A 189 4.94 -12.04 12.13
CA ARG A 189 4.18 -11.64 10.92
C ARG A 189 3.80 -10.16 10.94
N VAL A 190 3.28 -9.68 12.08
CA VAL A 190 2.90 -8.26 12.26
C VAL A 190 4.10 -7.32 12.15
N SER A 191 5.19 -7.62 12.86
CA SER A 191 6.39 -6.77 12.83
C SER A 191 7.07 -6.78 11.45
N ALA A 192 7.18 -7.96 10.82
CA ALA A 192 7.73 -8.08 9.47
C ALA A 192 6.90 -7.30 8.43
N SER A 193 5.56 -7.38 8.47
CA SER A 193 4.71 -6.62 7.56
C SER A 193 4.83 -5.10 7.78
N LEU A 194 4.94 -4.65 9.04
CA LEU A 194 5.20 -3.23 9.36
C LEU A 194 6.56 -2.77 8.85
N HIS A 195 7.60 -3.61 8.94
CA HIS A 195 8.90 -3.28 8.35
C HIS A 195 8.87 -3.25 6.82
N VAL A 196 8.06 -4.08 6.16
CA VAL A 196 7.81 -3.97 4.71
C VAL A 196 7.10 -2.66 4.39
N ALA A 197 6.02 -2.32 5.11
CA ALA A 197 5.34 -1.05 4.94
C ALA A 197 6.30 0.14 5.14
N ARG A 198 7.21 0.07 6.11
CA ARG A 198 8.26 1.07 6.33
C ARG A 198 9.18 1.26 5.13
N THR A 199 9.62 0.19 4.47
CA THR A 199 10.50 0.32 3.28
C THR A 199 9.75 0.84 2.07
N VAL A 200 8.48 0.47 1.90
CA VAL A 200 7.59 1.04 0.88
C VAL A 200 7.29 2.51 1.16
N CYS A 201 7.11 2.90 2.42
CA CYS A 201 6.94 4.28 2.84
C CYS A 201 8.14 5.15 2.43
N ARG A 202 9.36 4.66 2.68
CA ARG A 202 10.59 5.32 2.20
C ARG A 202 10.70 5.36 0.68
N ARG A 203 10.09 4.43 -0.05
CA ARG A 203 10.02 4.48 -1.52
C ARG A 203 9.05 5.56 -1.99
N ALA A 204 7.87 5.66 -1.37
CA ALA A 204 6.93 6.75 -1.62
C ALA A 204 7.53 8.13 -1.29
N GLU A 205 8.30 8.23 -0.20
CA GLU A 205 9.06 9.45 0.13
C GLU A 205 9.93 9.91 -1.05
N ARG A 206 10.73 8.99 -1.62
CA ARG A 206 11.64 9.31 -2.74
C ARG A 206 10.90 9.76 -4.01
N THR A 207 9.67 9.32 -4.23
CA THR A 207 8.86 9.75 -5.38
C THR A 207 8.16 11.09 -5.14
N VAL A 208 7.86 11.44 -3.89
CA VAL A 208 7.24 12.71 -3.50
C VAL A 208 8.25 13.85 -3.38
N VAL A 209 9.47 13.59 -2.90
CA VAL A 209 10.55 14.60 -2.75
C VAL A 209 10.73 15.51 -3.99
N PRO A 210 10.87 15.00 -5.23
CA PRO A 210 11.06 15.87 -6.40
C PRO A 210 9.84 16.76 -6.68
N LEU A 211 8.62 16.32 -6.37
CA LEU A 211 7.40 17.12 -6.54
C LEU A 211 7.35 18.26 -5.52
N ALA A 212 7.72 17.99 -4.27
CA ALA A 212 7.77 18.99 -3.21
C ALA A 212 8.86 20.04 -3.49
N ALA A 213 10.05 19.61 -3.95
CA ALA A 213 11.14 20.50 -4.32
C ALA A 213 10.78 21.47 -5.47
N GLN A 214 9.85 21.08 -6.34
CA GLN A 214 9.32 21.91 -7.43
C GLN A 214 8.14 22.79 -6.98
N GLY A 215 7.71 22.71 -5.72
CA GLY A 215 6.53 23.42 -5.22
C GLY A 215 5.19 22.90 -5.74
N LEU A 216 5.18 21.72 -6.40
CA LEU A 216 3.99 21.13 -7.01
C LEU A 216 3.07 20.46 -5.98
N VAL A 217 3.59 20.12 -4.80
CA VAL A 217 2.83 19.61 -3.66
C VAL A 217 3.28 20.33 -2.39
N ASP A 218 2.41 20.36 -1.38
CA ASP A 218 2.77 20.89 -0.06
C ASP A 218 3.97 20.13 0.53
N GLU A 219 4.99 20.86 1.00
CA GLU A 219 6.18 20.28 1.64
C GLU A 219 5.84 19.46 2.89
N GLN A 220 4.73 19.80 3.56
CA GLN A 220 4.27 19.09 4.76
C GLN A 220 3.88 17.64 4.46
N VAL A 221 3.54 17.31 3.20
CA VAL A 221 3.33 15.91 2.78
C VAL A 221 4.63 15.11 2.89
N MET A 222 5.75 15.68 2.45
CA MET A 222 7.07 15.03 2.56
C MET A 222 7.45 14.83 4.03
N VAL A 223 7.22 15.83 4.88
CA VAL A 223 7.48 15.76 6.32
C VAL A 223 6.66 14.64 6.97
N TYR A 224 5.37 14.54 6.62
CA TYR A 224 4.50 13.47 7.13
C TYR A 224 4.98 12.07 6.72
N ILE A 225 5.32 11.85 5.45
CA ILE A 225 5.78 10.54 4.97
C ILE A 225 7.13 10.16 5.64
N ASN A 226 8.03 11.13 5.80
CA ASN A 226 9.28 10.92 6.51
C ASN A 226 9.03 10.41 7.95
N ARG A 227 8.19 11.13 8.70
CA ARG A 227 7.82 10.78 10.08
C ARG A 227 7.02 9.47 10.17
N LEU A 228 6.20 9.16 9.17
CA LEU A 228 5.48 7.89 9.09
C LEU A 228 6.44 6.70 9.02
N SER A 229 7.59 6.85 8.35
CA SER A 229 8.59 5.78 8.31
C SER A 229 9.21 5.49 9.68
N ASP A 230 9.35 6.51 10.53
CA ASP A 230 9.79 6.38 11.92
C ASP A 230 8.71 5.70 12.77
N TYR A 231 7.45 6.15 12.65
CA TYR A 231 6.31 5.51 13.30
C TYR A 231 6.24 4.01 12.98
N LEU A 232 6.33 3.64 11.70
CA LEU A 232 6.30 2.24 11.26
C LEU A 232 7.47 1.42 11.81
N PHE A 233 8.64 2.03 11.99
CA PHE A 233 9.75 1.39 12.68
C PHE A 233 9.43 1.13 14.15
N THR A 234 8.95 2.15 14.86
CA THR A 234 8.61 2.09 16.29
C THR A 234 7.51 1.05 16.55
N VAL A 235 6.42 1.07 15.79
CA VAL A 235 5.34 0.08 15.97
C VAL A 235 5.74 -1.33 15.53
N ALA A 236 6.69 -1.50 14.59
CA ALA A 236 7.22 -2.83 14.27
C ALA A 236 7.96 -3.44 15.47
N ARG A 237 8.78 -2.64 16.16
CA ARG A 237 9.44 -3.05 17.41
C ARG A 237 8.43 -3.38 18.50
N TYR A 238 7.43 -2.51 18.66
CA TYR A 238 6.39 -2.69 19.65
C TYR A 238 5.54 -3.94 19.39
N ALA A 239 5.24 -4.23 18.12
CA ALA A 239 4.57 -5.46 17.71
C ALA A 239 5.35 -6.70 18.15
N THR A 240 6.68 -6.70 18.00
CA THR A 240 7.54 -7.81 18.44
C THR A 240 7.49 -7.99 19.96
N LEU A 241 7.49 -6.89 20.71
CA LEU A 241 7.34 -6.90 22.18
C LEU A 241 5.99 -7.48 22.61
N LEU A 242 4.88 -6.99 22.03
CA LEU A 242 3.52 -7.47 22.32
C LEU A 242 3.35 -8.96 22.01
N ASP A 243 3.94 -9.43 20.90
CA ASP A 243 3.93 -10.84 20.50
C ASP A 243 4.82 -11.75 21.37
N GLY A 244 5.55 -11.19 22.36
CA GLY A 244 6.51 -11.93 23.19
C GLY A 244 7.71 -12.47 22.40
N LYS A 245 8.02 -11.87 21.25
CA LYS A 245 9.12 -12.27 20.36
C LYS A 245 10.37 -11.45 20.63
N LYS A 246 11.49 -11.89 20.06
CA LYS A 246 12.79 -11.21 20.17
C LYS A 246 13.15 -10.53 18.85
N GLU A 247 13.64 -9.31 18.95
CA GLU A 247 14.28 -8.61 17.84
C GLU A 247 15.59 -9.32 17.48
N THR A 248 15.86 -9.50 16.19
CA THR A 248 17.11 -10.12 15.74
C THR A 248 18.16 -9.03 15.57
N ILE A 249 19.23 -9.08 16.35
CA ILE A 249 20.33 -8.12 16.27
C ILE A 249 21.16 -8.41 15.01
N TYR A 250 21.48 -7.37 14.25
CA TYR A 250 22.41 -7.47 13.13
C TYR A 250 23.83 -7.79 13.64
N ILE A 251 24.41 -8.86 13.11
CA ILE A 251 25.80 -9.24 13.35
C ILE A 251 26.55 -9.12 12.04
N ARG A 252 27.62 -8.31 12.03
CA ARG A 252 28.50 -8.17 10.86
C ARG A 252 29.16 -9.53 10.56
N PRO A 253 28.99 -10.10 9.35
CA PRO A 253 29.69 -11.33 8.97
C PRO A 253 31.21 -11.11 9.02
N LYS A 254 31.94 -12.03 9.67
CA LYS A 254 33.42 -12.00 9.64
C LYS A 254 33.93 -12.56 8.31
N PRO A 255 35.01 -12.02 7.73
CA PRO A 255 35.64 -12.61 6.54
C PRO A 255 36.15 -14.03 6.85
N HIS A 256 36.03 -14.94 5.88
CA HIS A 256 36.40 -16.36 6.02
C HIS A 256 37.86 -16.59 6.50
N HIS A 257 38.77 -15.64 6.28
CA HIS A 257 40.19 -15.76 6.68
C HIS A 257 40.48 -15.63 8.19
N GLN A 258 39.46 -15.41 9.04
CA GLN A 258 39.64 -15.26 10.49
C GLN A 258 38.95 -16.34 11.33
N GLN A 259 38.43 -17.41 10.71
CA GLN A 259 37.78 -18.53 11.42
C GLN A 259 38.73 -19.68 11.80
N GLN A 260 40.00 -19.64 11.37
CA GLN A 260 41.00 -20.65 11.69
C GLN A 260 42.17 -20.02 12.44
N ARG A 261 42.06 -19.86 13.77
CA ARG A 261 43.21 -19.74 14.69
C ARG A 261 42.73 -19.73 16.14
N THR A 262 42.28 -20.88 16.60
CA THR A 262 42.59 -21.37 17.95
C THR A 262 42.63 -22.89 17.85
N PRO A 263 43.81 -23.51 17.74
CA PRO A 263 43.93 -24.92 18.03
C PRO A 263 43.54 -25.11 19.49
N ILE A 264 42.55 -25.97 19.73
CA ILE A 264 42.33 -26.56 21.04
C ILE A 264 43.63 -27.30 21.38
N GLN A 265 44.35 -26.88 22.42
CA GLN A 265 45.46 -27.65 22.96
C GLN A 265 44.89 -28.94 23.53
N TYR A 266 45.12 -30.05 22.84
CA TYR A 266 45.02 -31.38 23.43
C TYR A 266 46.28 -31.59 24.28
N SER A 267 46.14 -31.65 25.60
CA SER A 267 47.18 -32.21 26.46
C SER A 267 47.03 -33.73 26.47
N GLU A 268 47.73 -34.42 25.57
CA GLU A 268 47.97 -35.86 25.69
C GLU A 268 49.04 -36.09 26.78
N THR A 269 48.61 -36.67 27.91
CA THR A 269 49.19 -37.83 28.63
C THR A 269 50.65 -38.18 28.32
N GLN A 270 51.60 -38.47 29.24
CA GLN A 270 51.68 -39.19 30.52
C GLN A 270 53.13 -38.94 31.05
N GLU A 271 53.52 -39.10 32.32
CA GLU A 271 53.89 -40.39 32.94
C GLU A 271 54.24 -40.19 34.43
N VAL A 272 53.79 -41.13 35.26
CA VAL A 272 54.51 -41.86 36.33
C VAL A 272 55.67 -41.14 37.06
N VAL A 273 55.46 -40.74 38.32
CA VAL A 273 55.94 -41.36 39.59
C VAL A 273 55.03 -40.88 40.72
#